data_AF-A0A940SJB3-F1
#
_entry.id   AF-A0A940SJB3-F1
#
_cell.length_a   1.000
_cell.length_b   1.000
_cell.length_c   1.000
_cell.angle_alpha   90.00
_cell.angle_beta   90.00
_cell.angle_gamma   90.00
#
_symmetry.space_group_name_H-M   'P 1'
#
loop_
_entity.id
_entity.type
_entity.pdbx_description
1 polymer ?
#
loop_
_entity_poly.entity_id
_entity_poly.type
_entity_poly.pdbx_seq_one_letter_code
_entity_poly.pdbx_strand_id
1 'polypeptide(L)' 'MKLGSIELPRTAALAPMAGVADRAFRELCVEYGACWCVAEMASAKGLTLSGRKTDALLNLSEAERPA' A
#
# COMPACT_ATOMS: atom_id res chain seq x y z
N MET A 1 -2.17 -7.46 17.34
CA MET A 1 -2.69 -8.62 16.56
C MET A 1 -1.51 -9.36 15.97
N LYS A 2 -1.55 -10.69 15.78
CA LYS A 2 -0.38 -11.47 15.30
C LYS A 2 -0.65 -12.08 13.92
N LEU A 3 0.24 -11.81 12.96
CA LEU A 3 0.23 -12.39 11.61
C LEU A 3 1.51 -13.22 11.43
N GLY A 4 1.42 -14.54 11.63
CA GLY A 4 2.59 -15.41 11.60
C GLY A 4 3.63 -15.01 12.66
N SER A 5 4.80 -14.55 12.20
CA SER A 5 5.88 -14.02 13.04
C SER A 5 5.80 -12.51 13.30
N ILE A 6 4.87 -11.80 12.67
CA ILE A 6 4.74 -10.34 12.75
C ILE A 6 3.73 -9.96 13.83
N GLU A 7 4.10 -9.00 14.68
CA GLU A 7 3.22 -8.41 15.69
C GLU A 7 2.76 -7.02 15.23
N LEU A 8 1.46 -6.87 15.03
CA LEU A 8 0.84 -5.62 14.59
C LEU A 8 0.54 -4.73 15.80
N PRO A 9 1.03 -3.47 15.82
CA PRO A 9 0.81 -2.53 16.91
C PRO A 9 -0.66 -2.09 17.03
N ARG A 10 -1.44 -2.21 15.94
CA ARG A 10 -2.85 -1.78 15.87
C ARG A 10 -3.68 -2.78 15.05
N THR A 11 -5.00 -2.59 15.02
CA THR A 11 -5.95 -3.50 14.36
C THR A 11 -6.57 -2.94 13.08
N ALA A 12 -6.37 -1.65 12.79
CA ALA A 12 -6.90 -1.00 11.58
C ALA A 12 -5.86 -1.00 10.46
N ALA A 13 -6.29 -1.25 9.23
CA ALA A 13 -5.45 -1.40 8.05
C ALA A 13 -6.19 -0.96 6.79
N LEU A 14 -5.46 -0.43 5.80
CA LEU A 14 -6.02 -0.15 4.49
C LEU A 14 -5.90 -1.38 3.58
N ALA A 15 -7.06 -1.89 3.12
CA ALA A 15 -7.15 -2.97 2.15
C ALA A 15 -6.80 -2.48 0.72
N PRO A 16 -6.32 -3.38 -0.17
CA PRO A 16 -6.07 -3.03 -1.56
C PRO A 16 -7.37 -2.69 -2.28
N MET A 17 -7.44 -1.49 -2.87
CA MET A 17 -8.60 -1.02 -3.61
C MET A 17 -8.15 -0.33 -4.91
N ALA A 18 -8.47 -0.92 -6.06
CA ALA A 18 -8.14 -0.33 -7.36
C ALA A 18 -8.91 0.98 -7.60
N GLY A 19 -8.20 2.02 -8.02
CA GLY A 19 -8.72 3.37 -8.20
C GLY A 19 -8.94 4.17 -6.91
N VAL A 20 -8.60 3.61 -5.74
CA VAL A 20 -8.79 4.28 -4.44
C VAL A 20 -7.52 4.29 -3.59
N ALA A 21 -6.81 3.16 -3.50
CA ALA A 21 -5.60 3.02 -2.68
C ALA A 21 -4.35 3.61 -3.35
N ASP A 22 -4.49 4.82 -3.88
CA ASP A 22 -3.40 5.61 -4.43
C ASP A 22 -2.47 6.14 -3.32
N ARG A 23 -1.38 6.78 -3.72
CA ARG A 23 -0.38 7.29 -2.78
C ARG A 23 -0.96 8.28 -1.77
N ALA A 24 -1.78 9.22 -2.22
CA ALA A 24 -2.33 10.26 -1.35
C ALA A 24 -3.26 9.66 -0.29
N PHE A 25 -4.08 8.68 -0.68
CA PHE A 25 -4.98 8.02 0.27
C PHE A 25 -4.23 7.16 1.29
N ARG A 26 -3.14 6.50 0.88
CA ARG A 26 -2.28 5.73 1.79
C ARG A 26 -1.56 6.61 2.80
N GLU A 27 -0.99 7.73 2.36
CA GLU A 27 -0.38 8.74 3.24
C GLU A 27 -1.39 9.22 4.30
N LEU A 28 -2.61 9.53 3.88
CA LEU A 28 -3.68 9.94 4.79
C LEU A 28 -4.01 8.83 5.81
N CYS A 29 -4.11 7.58 5.37
CA CYS A 29 -4.38 6.45 6.27
C CYS A 29 -3.28 6.27 7.31
N VAL A 30 -2.01 6.41 6.92
CA VAL A 30 -0.86 6.37 7.84
C VAL A 30 -0.93 7.52 8.84
N GLU A 31 -1.26 8.74 8.39
CA GLU A 31 -1.44 9.92 9.25
C GLU A 31 -2.54 9.71 10.31
N TYR A 32 -3.64 9.04 9.96
CA TYR A 32 -4.71 8.67 10.89
C TYR A 32 -4.43 7.41 11.73
N GLY A 33 -3.22 6.84 11.64
CA GLY A 33 -2.78 5.72 12.48
C GLY A 33 -3.24 4.36 11.98
N ALA A 34 -3.35 4.16 10.66
CA ALA A 34 -3.39 2.83 10.08
C ALA A 34 -2.12 2.05 10.43
N CYS A 35 -2.28 0.76 10.72
CA CYS A 35 -1.18 -0.13 11.08
C CYS A 35 -0.25 -0.44 9.89
N TRP A 36 -0.84 -0.54 8.70
CA TRP A 36 -0.19 -0.80 7.43
C TRP A 36 -1.16 -0.46 6.29
N CYS A 37 -0.63 -0.27 5.09
CA CYS A 37 -1.39 0.12 3.91
C CYS A 37 -0.97 -0.69 2.70
N VAL A 38 -1.95 -1.19 1.93
CA VAL A 38 -1.67 -1.91 0.68
C VAL A 38 -2.03 -1.01 -0.50
N ALA A 39 -1.11 -0.91 -1.47
CA ALA A 39 -1.33 -0.20 -2.73
C ALA A 39 -2.41 -0.85 -3.61
N GLU A 40 -2.70 -0.20 -4.74
CA GLU A 40 -3.55 -0.77 -5.77
C GLU A 40 -3.00 -2.09 -6.33
N MET A 41 -3.87 -2.83 -7.02
CA MET A 41 -3.50 -4.08 -7.66
C MET A 41 -2.55 -3.84 -8.84
N ALA A 42 -1.30 -4.24 -8.69
CA ALA A 42 -0.29 -4.21 -9.75
C ALA A 42 -0.24 -5.54 -10.53
N SER A 43 -0.23 -5.47 -11.86
CA SER A 43 -0.08 -6.66 -12.71
C SER A 43 1.39 -7.09 -12.79
N ALA A 44 1.71 -8.32 -12.37
CA ALA A 44 3.05 -8.89 -12.52
C ALA A 44 3.53 -8.91 -13.99
N LYS A 45 2.62 -9.23 -14.93
CA LYS A 45 2.92 -9.18 -16.37
C LYS A 45 3.08 -7.75 -16.88
N GLY A 46 2.34 -6.80 -16.31
CA GLY A 46 2.51 -5.37 -16.58
C GLY A 46 3.88 -4.87 -16.17
N LEU A 47 4.39 -5.34 -15.02
CA LEU A 47 5.71 -4.98 -14.52
C LEU A 47 6.84 -5.54 -15.42
N THR A 48 6.76 -6.82 -15.81
CA THR A 48 7.78 -7.44 -16.67
C THR A 48 7.82 -6.86 -18.08
N LEU A 49 6.69 -6.37 -18.58
CA LEU A 49 6.59 -5.73 -19.90
C LEU A 49 6.84 -4.21 -19.85
N SER A 50 7.41 -3.68 -18.75
CA SER A 50 7.71 -2.24 -18.57
C SER A 50 6.47 -1.34 -18.75
N GLY A 51 5.31 -1.80 -18.27
CA GLY A 51 4.07 -1.03 -18.30
C GLY A 51 4.16 0.18 -17.38
N ARG A 52 4.27 1.39 -17.96
CA ARG A 52 4.31 2.68 -17.22
C ARG A 52 3.20 2.85 -16.17
N LYS A 53 2.02 2.28 -16.43
CA LYS A 53 0.90 2.31 -15.48
C LYS A 53 1.21 1.50 -14.23
N THR A 54 1.81 0.32 -14.36
CA THR A 54 2.14 -0.54 -13.23
C THR A 54 3.22 0.06 -12.34
N ASP A 55 4.22 0.73 -12.95
CA ASP A 55 5.27 1.43 -12.22
C ASP A 55 4.72 2.55 -11.34
N ALA A 56 3.77 3.33 -11.87
CA ALA A 56 3.11 4.40 -11.10
C ALA A 56 2.35 3.88 -9.87
N LEU A 57 1.75 2.69 -9.95
CA LEU A 57 1.03 2.07 -8.83
C LEU A 57 1.97 1.60 -7.70
N LEU A 58 3.23 1.32 -8.03
CA LEU A 58 4.26 0.83 -7.10
C LEU A 58 5.07 1.94 -6.44
N ASN A 59 4.79 3.20 -6.79
CA ASN A 59 5.49 4.34 -6.20
C ASN A 59 5.10 4.50 -4.72
N LEU A 60 6.12 4.49 -3.86
CA LEU A 60 5.99 4.69 -2.42
C LEU A 60 6.64 6.01 -2.01
N SER A 61 5.98 6.82 -1.19
CA SER A 61 6.60 7.98 -0.52
C SER A 61 7.24 7.61 0.81
N GLU A 62 8.08 8.49 1.34
CA GLU A 62 8.62 8.33 2.70
C GLU A 62 7.54 8.57 3.77
N ALA A 63 6.50 9.34 3.46
CA ALA A 63 5.43 9.69 4.41
C ALA A 63 4.51 8.50 4.71
N GLU A 64 4.36 7.56 3.78
CA GLU A 64 3.56 6.36 3.98
C GLU A 64 4.33 5.19 4.62
N ARG A 65 5.60 5.38 5.01
CA ARG A 65 6.37 4.33 5.70
C ARG A 65 6.05 4.28 7.20
N PRO A 66 5.90 3.09 7.81
CA PRO A 66 6.00 1.76 7.18
C PRO A 66 4.70 1.38 6.43
N ALA A 67 4.82 1.17 5.12
CA ALA A 67 3.77 0.61 4.27
C ALA A 67 3.94 -0.91 4.16
#